data_AF-A0A918DWQ4-F1
#
_entry.id   AF-A0A918DWQ4-F1
#
_cell.length_a   1.000
_cell.length_b   1.000
_cell.length_c   1.000
_cell.angle_alpha   90.00
_cell.angle_beta   90.00
_cell.angle_gamma   90.00
#
_symmetry.space_group_name_H-M   'P 1'
#
loop_
_entity.id
_entity.type
_entity.pdbx_description
1 polymer ?
#
loop_
_entity_poly.entity_id
_entity_poly.type
_entity_poly.pdbx_seq_one_letter_code
_entity_poly.pdbx_strand_id
1 'polypeptide(L)'
;MIRILSLLLLLAYGGALMAADKAATEAQIKRLQKDIGALQRDIGRQQGERKELDQKLRDSETEIGRVGNRIAELDARLAQLDSRSGDLEARRDALRQSVTASSEQLQRQLRSQYRLGQQPRLQLLLNQRDPDQLERMLRYYDLINAELLARLGHFEEQLQALADTESALSDTEADLLAGRQELEKRRSELEQARRSRSSALAELRKSIDSDQKRLASLKADQTRLEGVLAEIEKALKAARLAEEKRAQAARRAQQESAKAAKALPALAGNLDWPVQGRLARAFGNNDSGIRFDGVLIAAPAGREVRAVHRGRVVFSDWLRGYGLLLIVDHGGGYMSLYGHNQRLLKEPGAWVEAGDVVSVVGNSGGYTEPGLYFAVRHNGKPTDPARWLARK
;
A
#
# COMPACT_ATOMS: atom_id res chain seq x y z
N MET A 1 8.87 -42.46 -32.63
CA MET A 1 7.81 -41.47 -32.96
C MET A 1 7.44 -40.53 -31.78
N ILE A 2 8.33 -40.31 -30.80
CA ILE A 2 8.00 -39.49 -29.61
C ILE A 2 8.57 -38.06 -29.69
N ARG A 3 9.41 -37.75 -30.69
CA ARG A 3 10.14 -36.48 -30.79
C ARG A 3 9.47 -35.34 -31.58
N ILE A 4 8.32 -35.58 -32.21
CA ILE A 4 7.55 -34.51 -32.90
C ILE A 4 6.33 -34.05 -32.07
N LEU A 5 5.86 -34.89 -31.15
CA LEU A 5 4.84 -34.50 -30.16
C LEU A 5 5.40 -33.60 -29.04
N SER A 6 6.71 -33.60 -28.82
CA SER A 6 7.38 -32.84 -27.76
C SER A 6 7.67 -31.38 -28.14
N LEU A 7 7.67 -31.01 -29.42
CA LEU A 7 7.85 -29.62 -29.86
C LEU A 7 6.54 -28.83 -29.95
N LEU A 8 5.41 -29.52 -30.13
CA LEU A 8 4.06 -28.94 -30.06
C LEU A 8 3.58 -28.73 -28.61
N LEU A 9 4.09 -29.53 -27.67
CA LEU A 9 3.77 -29.39 -26.23
C LEU A 9 4.53 -28.25 -25.55
N LEU A 10 5.72 -27.88 -26.06
CA LEU A 10 6.56 -26.85 -25.45
C LEU A 10 6.13 -25.41 -25.79
N LEU A 11 5.36 -25.21 -26.87
CA LEU A 11 4.90 -23.88 -27.29
C LEU A 11 3.48 -23.54 -26.81
N ALA A 12 2.65 -24.56 -26.55
CA ALA A 12 1.35 -24.37 -25.86
C ALA A 12 1.53 -23.91 -24.41
N TYR A 13 2.65 -24.28 -23.76
CA TYR A 13 2.97 -23.87 -22.39
C TYR A 13 3.34 -22.37 -22.25
N GLY A 14 3.86 -21.75 -23.31
CA GLY A 14 4.23 -20.32 -23.29
C GLY A 14 3.02 -19.37 -23.28
N GLY A 15 1.94 -19.73 -23.98
CA GLY A 15 0.71 -18.92 -24.01
C GLY A 15 -0.09 -18.97 -22.71
N ALA A 16 -0.12 -20.14 -22.04
CA ALA A 16 -0.82 -20.31 -20.76
C ALA A 16 -0.12 -19.58 -19.61
N LEU A 17 1.23 -19.56 -19.60
CA LEU A 17 2.01 -18.83 -18.59
C LEU A 17 1.81 -17.31 -18.71
N MET A 18 1.85 -16.78 -19.93
CA MET A 18 1.63 -15.34 -20.21
C MET A 18 0.19 -14.89 -19.95
N ALA A 19 -0.80 -15.77 -20.12
CA ALA A 19 -2.19 -15.48 -19.77
C ALA A 19 -2.44 -15.46 -18.26
N ALA A 20 -1.74 -16.31 -17.50
CA ALA A 20 -1.77 -16.29 -16.04
C ALA A 20 -1.10 -15.03 -15.47
N ASP A 21 0.01 -14.59 -16.06
CA ASP A 21 0.68 -13.33 -15.70
C ASP A 21 -0.23 -12.11 -15.92
N LYS A 22 -0.98 -12.08 -17.04
CA LYS A 22 -1.96 -11.03 -17.31
C LYS A 22 -3.01 -10.90 -16.20
N ALA A 23 -3.64 -12.02 -15.83
CA ALA A 23 -4.69 -12.04 -14.81
C ALA A 23 -4.14 -11.63 -13.42
N ALA A 24 -2.89 -12.01 -13.11
CA ALA A 24 -2.22 -11.60 -11.89
C ALA A 24 -1.96 -10.08 -11.84
N THR A 25 -1.49 -9.49 -12.95
CA THR A 25 -1.27 -8.03 -13.06
C THR A 25 -2.58 -7.25 -12.95
N GLU A 26 -3.66 -7.69 -13.61
CA GLU A 26 -5.00 -7.07 -13.50
C GLU A 26 -5.52 -7.10 -12.05
N ALA A 27 -5.34 -8.22 -11.35
CA ALA A 27 -5.73 -8.35 -9.95
C ALA A 27 -4.92 -7.42 -9.04
N GLN A 28 -3.62 -7.25 -9.30
CA GLN A 28 -2.77 -6.30 -8.57
C GLN A 28 -3.20 -4.85 -8.79
N ILE A 29 -3.49 -4.45 -10.03
CA ILE A 29 -4.00 -3.10 -10.35
C ILE A 29 -5.29 -2.83 -9.59
N LYS A 30 -6.23 -3.78 -9.58
CA LYS A 30 -7.52 -3.63 -8.87
C LYS A 30 -7.35 -3.46 -7.35
N ARG A 31 -6.41 -4.20 -6.73
CA ARG A 31 -6.07 -4.02 -5.31
C ARG A 31 -5.51 -2.64 -5.06
N LEU A 32 -4.57 -2.23 -5.91
CA LEU A 32 -3.88 -0.96 -5.76
C LEU A 32 -4.83 0.25 -5.98
N GLN A 33 -5.79 0.15 -6.90
CA GLN A 33 -6.88 1.12 -7.04
C GLN A 33 -7.74 1.24 -5.77
N LYS A 34 -8.06 0.10 -5.12
CA LYS A 34 -8.80 0.10 -3.85
C LYS A 34 -7.99 0.78 -2.74
N ASP A 35 -6.71 0.49 -2.65
CA ASP A 35 -5.80 1.07 -1.66
C ASP A 35 -5.60 2.58 -1.86
N ILE A 36 -5.43 3.02 -3.11
CA ILE A 36 -5.41 4.44 -3.48
C ILE A 36 -6.70 5.13 -3.03
N GLY A 37 -7.86 4.55 -3.35
CA GLY A 37 -9.15 5.13 -2.98
C GLY A 37 -9.36 5.20 -1.46
N ALA A 38 -8.87 4.21 -0.71
CA ALA A 38 -8.90 4.23 0.76
C ALA A 38 -7.99 5.34 1.31
N LEU A 39 -6.74 5.39 0.86
CA LEU A 39 -5.75 6.38 1.30
C LEU A 39 -6.20 7.81 0.97
N GLN A 40 -6.81 8.05 -0.19
CA GLN A 40 -7.37 9.35 -0.54
C GLN A 40 -8.49 9.79 0.41
N ARG A 41 -9.37 8.87 0.81
CA ARG A 41 -10.43 9.17 1.80
C ARG A 41 -9.85 9.48 3.17
N ASP A 42 -8.84 8.72 3.60
CA ASP A 42 -8.18 8.94 4.89
C ASP A 42 -7.44 10.28 4.93
N ILE A 43 -6.71 10.65 3.87
CA ILE A 43 -6.11 11.99 3.73
C ILE A 43 -7.20 13.08 3.79
N GLY A 44 -8.34 12.88 3.12
CA GLY A 44 -9.46 13.81 3.18
C GLY A 44 -10.03 13.99 4.60
N ARG A 45 -10.17 12.89 5.35
CA ARG A 45 -10.60 12.90 6.76
C ARG A 45 -9.60 13.66 7.63
N GLN A 46 -8.32 13.32 7.54
CA GLN A 46 -7.23 13.97 8.28
C GLN A 46 -7.14 15.47 7.97
N GLN A 47 -7.37 15.88 6.72
CA GLN A 47 -7.42 17.31 6.35
C GLN A 47 -8.60 18.04 6.99
N GLY A 48 -9.76 17.38 7.13
CA GLY A 48 -10.89 17.90 7.89
C GLY A 48 -10.57 18.09 9.36
N GLU A 49 -10.05 17.03 10.01
CA GLU A 49 -9.61 17.05 11.41
C GLU A 49 -8.57 18.14 11.67
N ARG A 50 -7.60 18.31 10.76
CA ARG A 50 -6.61 19.38 10.84
C ARG A 50 -7.27 20.76 10.85
N LYS A 51 -8.22 21.03 9.96
CA LYS A 51 -8.91 22.33 9.90
C LYS A 51 -9.69 22.61 11.19
N GLU A 52 -10.35 21.60 11.73
CA GLU A 52 -11.06 21.71 13.00
C GLU A 52 -10.11 22.01 14.16
N LEU A 53 -8.97 21.31 14.23
CA LEU A 53 -7.93 21.55 15.23
C LEU A 53 -7.28 22.93 15.08
N ASP A 54 -6.99 23.38 13.86
CA ASP A 54 -6.46 24.72 13.58
C ASP A 54 -7.46 25.81 14.05
N GLN A 55 -8.78 25.60 13.85
CA GLN A 55 -9.82 26.52 14.36
C GLN A 55 -9.88 26.53 15.89
N LYS A 56 -9.93 25.35 16.53
CA LYS A 56 -9.93 25.24 17.99
C LYS A 56 -8.68 25.84 18.63
N LEU A 57 -7.53 25.75 17.97
CA LEU A 57 -6.28 26.38 18.41
C LEU A 57 -6.41 27.91 18.39
N ARG A 58 -6.90 28.49 17.29
CA ARG A 58 -7.15 29.93 17.18
C ARG A 58 -8.12 30.44 18.24
N ASP A 59 -9.20 29.71 18.49
CA ASP A 59 -10.18 30.07 19.52
C ASP A 59 -9.54 30.06 20.91
N SER A 60 -8.71 29.05 21.19
CA SER A 60 -7.97 28.96 22.46
C SER A 60 -6.96 30.11 22.64
N GLU A 61 -6.21 30.46 21.59
CA GLU A 61 -5.25 31.58 21.63
C GLU A 61 -5.95 32.92 21.86
N THR A 62 -7.12 33.10 21.24
CA THR A 62 -7.95 34.30 21.45
C THR A 62 -8.47 34.36 22.88
N GLU A 63 -8.94 33.23 23.43
CA GLU A 63 -9.40 33.12 24.82
C GLU A 63 -8.27 33.44 25.81
N ILE A 64 -7.07 32.90 25.60
CA ILE A 64 -5.87 33.21 26.41
C ILE A 64 -5.58 34.72 26.40
N GLY A 65 -5.67 35.36 25.24
CA GLY A 65 -5.50 36.81 25.12
C GLY A 65 -6.55 37.60 25.92
N ARG A 66 -7.83 37.20 25.85
CA ARG A 66 -8.90 37.82 26.64
C ARG A 66 -8.69 37.66 28.14
N VAL A 67 -8.31 36.45 28.59
CA VAL A 67 -8.00 36.17 30.00
C VAL A 67 -6.80 37.00 30.46
N GLY A 68 -5.75 37.09 29.64
CA GLY A 68 -4.58 37.94 29.92
C GLY A 68 -4.94 39.42 30.09
N ASN A 69 -5.78 39.97 29.22
CA ASN A 69 -6.26 41.35 29.35
C ASN A 69 -7.08 41.56 30.63
N ARG A 70 -7.92 40.58 31.00
CA ARG A 70 -8.71 40.66 32.23
C ARG A 70 -7.83 40.61 33.48
N ILE A 71 -6.78 39.80 33.49
CA ILE A 71 -5.79 39.77 34.57
C ILE A 71 -5.11 41.14 34.70
N ALA A 72 -4.66 41.73 33.60
CA ALA A 72 -4.05 43.06 33.60
C ALA A 72 -5.00 44.16 34.11
N GLU A 73 -6.30 44.07 33.78
CA GLU A 73 -7.32 44.97 34.32
C GLU A 73 -7.50 44.80 35.84
N LEU A 74 -7.49 43.56 36.34
CA LEU A 74 -7.56 43.30 37.78
C LEU A 74 -6.30 43.81 38.51
N ASP A 75 -5.12 43.61 37.94
CA ASP A 75 -3.85 44.11 38.49
C ASP A 75 -3.86 45.64 38.61
N ALA A 76 -4.38 46.34 37.59
CA ALA A 76 -4.53 47.79 37.63
C ALA A 76 -5.51 48.25 38.72
N ARG A 77 -6.63 47.53 38.91
CA ARG A 77 -7.61 47.82 39.98
C ARG A 77 -7.02 47.57 41.37
N LEU A 78 -6.25 46.50 41.55
CA LEU A 78 -5.56 46.20 42.81
C LEU A 78 -4.56 47.29 43.15
N ALA A 79 -3.75 47.75 42.18
CA ALA A 79 -2.84 48.87 42.39
C ALA A 79 -3.56 50.19 42.76
N GLN A 80 -4.74 50.43 42.18
CA GLN A 80 -5.56 51.58 42.54
C GLN A 80 -6.14 51.47 43.96
N LEU A 81 -6.56 50.27 44.38
CA LEU A 81 -7.03 50.01 45.74
C LEU A 81 -5.91 50.18 46.77
N ASP A 82 -4.71 49.68 46.49
CA ASP A 82 -3.53 49.83 47.34
C ASP A 82 -3.19 51.31 47.58
N SER A 83 -3.12 52.10 46.50
CA SER A 83 -2.92 53.55 46.61
C SER A 83 -4.02 54.23 47.43
N ARG A 84 -5.29 53.84 47.25
CA ARG A 84 -6.42 54.41 47.99
C ARG A 84 -6.39 54.01 49.46
N SER A 85 -5.95 52.78 49.77
CA SER A 85 -5.75 52.30 51.13
C SER A 85 -4.75 53.19 51.86
N GLY A 86 -3.57 53.43 51.25
CA GLY A 86 -2.55 54.32 51.82
C GLY A 86 -3.05 55.75 52.09
N ASP A 87 -3.86 56.31 51.18
CA ASP A 87 -4.47 57.64 51.38
C ASP A 87 -5.46 57.66 52.56
N LEU A 88 -6.25 56.60 52.75
CA LEU A 88 -7.19 56.48 53.87
C LEU A 88 -6.46 56.31 55.20
N GLU A 89 -5.39 55.51 55.23
CA GLU A 89 -4.56 55.34 56.42
C GLU A 89 -3.94 56.67 56.87
N ALA A 90 -3.40 57.45 55.93
CA ALA A 90 -2.86 58.77 56.23
C ALA A 90 -3.92 59.73 56.80
N ARG A 91 -5.15 59.69 56.27
CA ARG A 91 -6.28 60.49 56.78
C ARG A 91 -6.70 60.06 58.19
N ARG A 92 -6.79 58.74 58.42
CA ARG A 92 -7.09 58.15 59.74
C ARG A 92 -6.09 58.62 60.78
N ASP A 93 -4.80 58.61 60.45
CA ASP A 93 -3.75 59.04 61.37
C ASP A 93 -3.79 60.56 61.65
N ALA A 94 -4.06 61.39 60.63
CA ALA A 94 -4.25 62.82 60.82
C ALA A 94 -5.48 63.15 61.69
N LEU A 95 -6.58 62.41 61.52
CA LEU A 95 -7.77 62.52 62.37
C LEU A 95 -7.49 62.12 63.81
N ARG A 96 -6.79 61.01 64.05
CA ARG A 96 -6.37 60.58 65.39
C ARG A 96 -5.50 61.62 66.10
N GLN A 97 -4.60 62.28 65.37
CA GLN A 97 -3.82 63.40 65.90
C GLN A 97 -4.72 64.58 66.26
N SER A 98 -5.71 64.90 65.43
CA SER A 98 -6.68 65.98 65.67
C SER A 98 -7.58 65.71 66.88
N VAL A 99 -8.01 64.46 67.09
CA VAL A 99 -8.74 64.00 68.28
C VAL A 99 -7.89 64.17 69.53
N THR A 100 -6.63 63.73 69.48
CA THR A 100 -5.69 63.86 70.60
C THR A 100 -5.48 65.33 70.97
N ALA A 101 -5.19 66.19 70.00
CA ALA A 101 -4.98 67.62 70.23
C ALA A 101 -6.23 68.32 70.81
N SER A 102 -7.41 67.99 70.30
CA SER A 102 -8.68 68.56 70.78
C SER A 102 -9.00 68.10 72.21
N SER A 103 -8.70 66.83 72.52
CA SER A 103 -8.85 66.26 73.86
C SER A 103 -7.92 66.93 74.87
N GLU A 104 -6.66 67.18 74.50
CA GLU A 104 -5.70 67.90 75.34
C GLU A 104 -6.12 69.36 75.60
N GLN A 105 -6.69 70.04 74.59
CA GLN A 105 -7.24 71.38 74.76
C GLN A 105 -8.41 71.37 75.77
N LEU A 106 -9.34 70.43 75.62
CA LEU A 106 -10.47 70.28 76.54
C LEU A 106 -10.01 69.97 77.97
N GLN A 107 -9.03 69.08 78.13
CA GLN A 107 -8.44 68.75 79.44
C GLN A 107 -7.79 69.97 80.10
N ARG A 108 -7.03 70.77 79.35
CA ARG A 108 -6.43 72.01 79.87
C ARG A 108 -7.51 72.99 80.34
N GLN A 109 -8.58 73.14 79.56
CA GLN A 109 -9.70 74.02 79.88
C GLN A 109 -10.44 73.54 81.14
N LEU A 110 -10.80 72.26 81.23
CA LEU A 110 -11.45 71.67 82.42
C LEU A 110 -10.57 71.78 83.67
N ARG A 111 -9.25 71.53 83.55
CA ARG A 111 -8.31 71.70 84.69
C ARG A 111 -8.23 73.15 85.14
N SER A 112 -8.24 74.12 84.22
CA SER A 112 -8.25 75.53 84.57
C SER A 112 -9.54 75.93 85.31
N GLN A 113 -10.69 75.42 84.87
CA GLN A 113 -11.98 75.61 85.55
C GLN A 113 -11.99 74.97 86.94
N TYR A 114 -11.49 73.74 87.06
CA TYR A 114 -11.40 73.04 88.34
C TYR A 114 -10.51 73.79 89.36
N ARG A 115 -9.37 74.33 88.90
CA ARG A 115 -8.47 75.13 89.74
C ARG A 115 -9.08 76.46 90.18
N LEU A 116 -10.00 77.03 89.40
CA LEU A 116 -10.78 78.21 89.79
C LEU A 116 -11.87 77.87 90.85
N GLY A 117 -11.98 76.61 91.26
CA GLY A 117 -12.86 76.11 92.33
C GLY A 117 -14.12 75.45 91.79
N GLN A 118 -14.56 74.35 92.41
CA GLN A 118 -15.74 73.57 91.97
C GLN A 118 -17.08 74.34 92.06
N GLN A 119 -17.09 75.56 92.62
CA GLN A 119 -18.28 76.40 92.81
C GLN A 119 -18.00 77.89 92.49
N PRO A 120 -17.58 78.26 91.26
CA PRO A 120 -17.37 79.67 90.93
C PRO A 120 -18.70 80.43 90.96
N ARG A 121 -19.80 79.78 90.54
CA ARG A 121 -21.13 80.40 90.51
C ARG A 121 -21.58 80.89 91.88
N LEU A 122 -21.43 80.09 92.94
CA LEU A 122 -21.85 80.47 94.30
C LEU A 122 -20.86 81.41 94.99
N GLN A 123 -19.54 81.19 94.85
CA GLN A 123 -18.54 82.09 95.45
C GLN A 123 -18.48 83.47 94.75
N LEU A 124 -18.76 83.57 93.45
CA LEU A 124 -18.76 84.84 92.72
C LEU A 124 -20.09 85.59 92.74
N LEU A 125 -21.25 84.91 92.89
CA LEU A 125 -22.53 85.59 93.19
C LEU A 125 -22.44 86.42 94.47
N LEU A 126 -21.62 85.96 95.42
CA LEU A 126 -21.37 86.61 96.70
C LEU A 126 -20.33 87.76 96.62
N ASN A 127 -19.57 87.90 95.51
CA ASN A 127 -18.42 88.82 95.41
C ASN A 127 -18.69 90.15 94.65
N GLN A 128 -19.95 90.47 94.29
CA GLN A 128 -20.48 91.80 93.86
C GLN A 128 -19.68 92.68 92.86
N ARG A 129 -18.65 92.18 92.16
CA ARG A 129 -17.96 92.93 91.09
C ARG A 129 -18.41 92.43 89.71
N ASP A 130 -19.14 93.30 88.99
CA ASP A 130 -19.61 93.18 87.59
C ASP A 130 -20.21 91.83 87.16
N PRO A 131 -21.46 91.53 87.57
CA PRO A 131 -22.16 90.28 87.22
C PRO A 131 -22.28 90.06 85.69
N ASP A 132 -22.44 91.12 84.90
CA ASP A 132 -22.61 91.03 83.44
C ASP A 132 -21.37 90.51 82.71
N GLN A 133 -20.16 90.82 83.18
CA GLN A 133 -18.94 90.31 82.56
C GLN A 133 -18.77 88.81 82.84
N LEU A 134 -19.14 88.37 84.04
CA LEU A 134 -19.05 86.98 84.45
C LEU A 134 -20.06 86.09 83.69
N GLU A 135 -21.31 86.55 83.54
CA GLU A 135 -22.32 85.82 82.76
C GLU A 135 -21.87 85.61 81.31
N ARG A 136 -21.33 86.67 80.68
CA ARG A 136 -20.76 86.57 79.32
C ARG A 136 -19.60 85.59 79.25
N MET A 137 -18.68 85.63 80.22
CA MET A 137 -17.55 84.69 80.27
C MET A 137 -18.01 83.23 80.42
N LEU A 138 -18.96 82.95 81.31
CA LEU A 138 -19.52 81.60 81.48
C LEU A 138 -20.23 81.13 80.21
N ARG A 139 -21.02 82.00 79.57
CA ARG A 139 -21.67 81.70 78.29
C ARG A 139 -20.66 81.43 77.18
N TYR A 140 -19.56 82.18 77.10
CA TYR A 140 -18.48 81.91 76.15
C TYR A 140 -17.82 80.55 76.41
N TYR A 141 -17.59 80.18 77.67
CA TYR A 141 -17.05 78.86 78.00
C TYR A 141 -18.00 77.73 77.60
N ASP A 142 -19.29 77.87 77.89
CA ASP A 142 -20.30 76.87 77.51
C ASP A 142 -20.35 76.72 75.99
N LEU A 143 -20.31 77.83 75.24
CA LEU A 143 -20.26 77.83 73.77
C LEU A 143 -18.99 77.16 73.23
N ILE A 144 -17.81 77.51 73.76
CA ILE A 144 -16.53 76.91 73.32
C ILE A 144 -16.48 75.42 73.64
N ASN A 145 -16.92 75.01 74.82
CA ASN A 145 -16.94 73.61 75.23
C ASN A 145 -17.93 72.81 74.38
N ALA A 146 -19.12 73.37 74.11
CA ALA A 146 -20.10 72.74 73.22
C ALA A 146 -19.54 72.52 71.82
N GLU A 147 -18.84 73.51 71.26
CA GLU A 147 -18.19 73.40 69.95
C GLU A 147 -17.07 72.36 69.94
N LEU A 148 -16.22 72.32 70.99
CA LEU A 148 -15.17 71.31 71.13
C LEU A 148 -15.73 69.89 71.22
N LEU A 149 -16.81 69.69 71.99
CA LEU A 149 -17.49 68.39 72.10
C LEU A 149 -18.15 67.99 70.78
N ALA A 150 -18.82 68.93 70.10
CA ALA A 150 -19.40 68.68 68.79
C ALA A 150 -18.32 68.29 67.75
N ARG A 151 -17.17 68.96 67.78
CA ARG A 151 -16.03 68.65 66.91
C ARG A 151 -15.43 67.27 67.18
N LEU A 152 -15.29 66.89 68.46
CA LEU A 152 -14.84 65.54 68.84
C LEU A 152 -15.83 64.47 68.34
N GLY A 153 -17.14 64.69 68.51
CA GLY A 153 -18.17 63.81 67.97
C GLY A 153 -18.07 63.65 66.45
N HIS A 154 -17.83 64.76 65.72
CA HIS A 154 -17.63 64.71 64.27
C HIS A 154 -16.38 63.92 63.87
N PHE A 155 -15.27 64.04 64.62
CA PHE A 155 -14.07 63.25 64.36
C PHE A 155 -14.29 61.76 64.63
N GLU A 156 -15.04 61.40 65.67
CA GLU A 156 -15.41 60.01 65.96
C GLU A 156 -16.27 59.43 64.83
N GLU A 157 -17.27 60.17 64.34
CA GLU A 157 -18.07 59.78 63.18
C GLU A 157 -17.19 59.56 61.93
N GLN A 158 -16.25 60.47 61.66
CA GLN A 158 -15.32 60.36 60.54
C GLN A 158 -14.39 59.15 60.67
N LEU A 159 -13.90 58.85 61.87
CA LEU A 159 -13.06 57.68 62.13
C LEU A 159 -13.84 56.37 61.95
N GLN A 160 -15.11 56.33 62.37
CA GLN A 160 -15.97 55.16 62.15
C GLN A 160 -16.23 54.95 60.65
N ALA A 161 -16.60 56.01 59.92
CA ALA A 161 -16.81 55.93 58.48
C ALA A 161 -15.55 55.49 57.71
N LEU A 162 -14.37 55.93 58.17
CA LEU A 162 -13.08 55.47 57.64
C LEU A 162 -12.86 53.98 57.90
N ALA A 163 -13.09 53.51 59.12
CA ALA A 163 -12.94 52.09 59.48
C ALA A 163 -13.87 51.19 58.65
N ASP A 164 -15.13 51.58 58.48
CA ASP A 164 -16.09 50.86 57.65
C ASP A 164 -15.64 50.81 56.18
N THR A 165 -15.07 51.93 55.68
CA THR A 165 -14.53 52.01 54.32
C THR A 165 -13.29 51.14 54.14
N GLU A 166 -12.36 51.14 55.09
CA GLU A 166 -11.15 50.29 55.08
C GLU A 166 -11.53 48.80 55.07
N SER A 167 -12.53 48.40 55.88
CA SER A 167 -13.05 47.02 55.88
C SER A 167 -13.62 46.63 54.51
N ALA A 168 -14.47 47.48 53.92
CA ALA A 168 -15.07 47.20 52.61
C ALA A 168 -14.02 47.14 51.48
N LEU A 169 -12.95 47.93 51.56
CA LEU A 169 -11.83 47.85 50.62
C LEU A 169 -11.09 46.53 50.76
N SER A 170 -10.84 46.07 51.99
CA SER A 170 -10.16 44.79 52.24
C SER A 170 -10.96 43.60 51.69
N ASP A 171 -12.28 43.58 51.88
CA ASP A 171 -13.16 42.55 51.30
C ASP A 171 -13.11 42.58 49.77
N THR A 172 -13.15 43.77 49.17
CA THR A 172 -13.04 43.95 47.71
C THR A 172 -11.69 43.47 47.18
N GLU A 173 -10.59 43.75 47.89
CA GLU A 173 -9.26 43.29 47.51
C GLU A 173 -9.17 41.77 47.53
N ALA A 174 -9.71 41.12 48.57
CA ALA A 174 -9.75 39.67 48.69
C ALA A 174 -10.52 39.02 47.52
N ASP A 175 -11.68 39.58 47.14
CA ASP A 175 -12.48 39.12 46.01
C ASP A 175 -11.73 39.26 44.67
N LEU A 176 -11.06 40.40 44.45
CA LEU A 176 -10.28 40.63 43.23
C LEU A 176 -9.07 39.68 43.13
N LEU A 177 -8.38 39.44 44.25
CA LEU A 177 -7.27 38.48 44.31
C LEU A 177 -7.74 37.05 44.03
N ALA A 178 -8.88 36.62 44.60
CA ALA A 178 -9.47 35.32 44.33
C ALA A 178 -9.85 35.17 42.84
N GLY A 179 -10.50 36.20 42.26
CA GLY A 179 -10.84 36.22 40.83
C GLY A 179 -9.61 36.18 39.93
N ARG A 180 -8.53 36.88 40.31
CA ARG A 180 -7.24 36.86 39.59
C ARG A 180 -6.61 35.47 39.60
N GLN A 181 -6.60 34.79 40.75
CA GLN A 181 -6.05 33.44 40.88
C GLN A 181 -6.80 32.43 40.01
N GLU A 182 -8.14 32.52 39.97
CA GLU A 182 -8.95 31.66 39.12
C GLU A 182 -8.67 31.89 37.62
N LEU A 183 -8.51 33.15 37.21
CA LEU A 183 -8.13 33.47 35.83
C LEU A 183 -6.74 32.96 35.46
N GLU A 184 -5.76 33.05 36.36
CA GLU A 184 -4.42 32.49 36.13
C GLU A 184 -4.44 30.96 36.01
N LYS A 185 -5.24 30.29 36.85
CA LYS A 185 -5.45 28.84 36.74
C LYS A 185 -6.06 28.48 35.38
N ARG A 186 -7.14 29.16 34.98
CA ARG A 186 -7.78 28.95 33.67
C ARG A 186 -6.82 29.24 32.51
N ARG A 187 -5.99 30.29 32.62
CA ARG A 187 -4.96 30.60 31.62
C ARG A 187 -3.94 29.47 31.48
N SER A 188 -3.48 28.90 32.60
CA SER A 188 -2.54 27.76 32.60
C SER A 188 -3.14 26.53 31.94
N GLU A 189 -4.40 26.19 32.26
CA GLU A 189 -5.13 25.08 31.63
C GLU A 189 -5.28 25.28 30.11
N LEU A 190 -5.61 26.49 29.67
CA LEU A 190 -5.71 26.84 28.26
C LEU A 190 -4.36 26.72 27.53
N GLU A 191 -3.26 27.18 28.14
CA GLU A 191 -1.91 27.06 27.59
C GLU A 191 -1.47 25.59 27.48
N GLN A 192 -1.79 24.76 28.47
CA GLN A 192 -1.51 23.33 28.39
C GLN A 192 -2.30 22.68 27.24
N ALA A 193 -3.59 23.01 27.11
CA ALA A 193 -4.43 22.51 26.01
C ALA A 193 -3.92 22.99 24.64
N ARG A 194 -3.46 24.25 24.54
CA ARG A 194 -2.84 24.82 23.34
C ARG A 194 -1.59 24.04 22.93
N ARG A 195 -0.69 23.75 23.88
CA ARG A 195 0.55 22.99 23.63
C ARG A 195 0.25 21.57 23.12
N SER A 196 -0.67 20.85 23.76
CA SER A 196 -1.08 19.51 23.33
C SER A 196 -1.74 19.50 21.95
N ARG A 197 -2.54 20.52 21.62
CA ARG A 197 -3.14 20.65 20.27
C ARG A 197 -2.09 20.97 19.21
N SER A 198 -1.13 21.84 19.53
CA SER A 198 -0.03 22.18 18.62
C SER A 198 0.82 20.97 18.28
N SER A 199 1.16 20.12 19.27
CA SER A 199 1.89 18.88 19.01
C SER A 199 1.07 17.88 18.20
N ALA A 200 -0.23 17.71 18.50
CA ALA A 200 -1.12 16.86 17.73
C ALA A 200 -1.24 17.32 16.26
N LEU A 201 -1.34 18.63 16.02
CA LEU A 201 -1.34 19.21 14.68
C LEU A 201 -0.02 18.96 13.93
N ALA A 202 1.12 19.06 14.62
CA ALA A 202 2.42 18.78 14.03
C ALA A 202 2.53 17.31 13.59
N GLU A 203 2.07 16.37 14.43
CA GLU A 203 2.07 14.95 14.11
C GLU A 203 1.10 14.60 12.98
N LEU A 204 -0.11 15.18 13.01
CA LEU A 204 -1.10 15.02 11.94
C LEU A 204 -0.57 15.54 10.60
N ARG A 205 0.15 16.67 10.58
CA ARG A 205 0.79 17.20 9.36
C ARG A 205 1.84 16.25 8.80
N LYS A 206 2.66 15.62 9.65
CA LYS A 206 3.62 14.59 9.23
C LYS A 206 2.93 13.36 8.65
N SER A 207 1.86 12.88 9.29
CA SER A 207 1.07 11.76 8.79
C SER A 207 0.50 12.06 7.41
N ILE A 208 -0.12 13.23 7.22
CA ILE A 208 -0.68 13.65 5.93
C ILE A 208 0.42 13.71 4.86
N ASP A 209 1.59 14.26 5.16
CA ASP A 209 2.72 14.33 4.20
C ASP A 209 3.24 12.93 3.82
N SER A 210 3.37 12.03 4.80
CA SER A 210 3.73 10.63 4.58
C SER A 210 2.70 9.90 3.70
N ASP A 211 1.41 10.08 4.00
CA ASP A 211 0.31 9.47 3.26
C ASP A 211 0.22 10.04 1.83
N GLN A 212 0.49 11.34 1.64
CA GLN A 212 0.58 11.96 0.32
C GLN A 212 1.74 11.40 -0.51
N LYS A 213 2.92 11.21 0.09
CA LYS A 213 4.08 10.57 -0.58
C LYS A 213 3.77 9.13 -0.95
N ARG A 214 3.15 8.36 -0.04
CA ARG A 214 2.73 6.99 -0.30
C ARG A 214 1.70 6.92 -1.44
N LEU A 215 0.73 7.84 -1.44
CA LEU A 215 -0.25 7.95 -2.51
C LEU A 215 0.41 8.21 -3.87
N ALA A 216 1.41 9.08 -3.92
CA ALA A 216 2.16 9.36 -5.14
C ALA A 216 2.92 8.11 -5.63
N SER A 217 3.58 7.37 -4.71
CA SER A 217 4.24 6.11 -5.05
C SER A 217 3.27 5.06 -5.60
N LEU A 218 2.13 4.87 -4.94
CA LEU A 218 1.12 3.91 -5.39
C LEU A 218 0.60 4.29 -6.78
N LYS A 219 0.29 5.56 -7.05
CA LYS A 219 -0.14 6.00 -8.39
C LYS A 219 0.94 5.76 -9.46
N ALA A 220 2.20 5.96 -9.12
CA ALA A 220 3.31 5.67 -10.04
C ALA A 220 3.42 4.16 -10.31
N ASP A 221 3.25 3.32 -9.29
CA ASP A 221 3.26 1.86 -9.43
C ASP A 221 2.05 1.36 -10.23
N GLN A 222 0.86 1.96 -10.04
CA GLN A 222 -0.32 1.72 -10.86
C GLN A 222 -0.01 1.93 -12.35
N THR A 223 0.53 3.10 -12.67
CA THR A 223 0.86 3.50 -14.04
C THR A 223 1.89 2.56 -14.66
N ARG A 224 2.88 2.11 -13.87
CA ARG A 224 3.89 1.14 -14.31
C ARG A 224 3.26 -0.22 -14.63
N LEU A 225 2.40 -0.73 -13.76
CA LEU A 225 1.71 -2.02 -13.97
C LEU A 225 0.76 -1.98 -15.16
N GLU A 226 0.05 -0.87 -15.36
CA GLU A 226 -0.79 -0.65 -16.54
C GLU A 226 0.05 -0.68 -17.83
N GLY A 227 1.25 -0.11 -17.82
CA GLY A 227 2.19 -0.20 -18.94
C GLY A 227 2.69 -1.63 -19.20
N VAL A 228 3.04 -2.37 -18.15
CA VAL A 228 3.43 -3.80 -18.27
C VAL A 228 2.28 -4.63 -18.83
N LEU A 229 1.06 -4.40 -18.36
CA LEU A 229 -0.14 -5.08 -18.85
C LEU A 229 -0.33 -4.84 -20.36
N ALA A 230 -0.15 -3.60 -20.83
CA ALA A 230 -0.25 -3.27 -22.25
C ALA A 230 0.80 -4.00 -23.11
N GLU A 231 2.04 -4.14 -22.62
CA GLU A 231 3.10 -4.90 -23.31
C GLU A 231 2.80 -6.41 -23.32
N ILE A 232 2.28 -6.98 -22.22
CA ILE A 232 1.83 -8.38 -22.18
C ILE A 232 0.70 -8.60 -23.19
N GLU A 233 -0.28 -7.70 -23.28
CA GLU A 233 -1.37 -7.80 -24.26
C GLU A 233 -0.87 -7.76 -25.70
N LYS A 234 0.11 -6.89 -26.00
CA LYS A 234 0.74 -6.79 -27.31
C LYS A 234 1.51 -8.07 -27.66
N ALA A 235 2.26 -8.62 -26.71
CA ALA A 235 2.98 -9.88 -26.87
C ALA A 235 2.04 -11.07 -27.10
N LEU A 236 0.96 -11.16 -26.32
CA LEU A 236 -0.07 -12.19 -26.48
C LEU A 236 -0.76 -12.12 -27.85
N LYS A 237 -1.09 -10.91 -28.33
CA LYS A 237 -1.64 -10.70 -29.69
C LYS A 237 -0.67 -11.16 -30.77
N ALA A 238 0.61 -10.79 -30.66
CA ALA A 238 1.65 -11.21 -31.61
C ALA A 238 1.84 -12.73 -31.63
N ALA A 239 1.83 -13.38 -30.45
CA ALA A 239 1.94 -14.83 -30.33
C ALA A 239 0.76 -15.56 -31.00
N ARG A 240 -0.48 -15.11 -30.77
CA ARG A 240 -1.68 -15.67 -31.43
C ARG A 240 -1.62 -15.57 -32.94
N LEU A 241 -1.25 -14.40 -33.47
CA LEU A 241 -1.09 -14.18 -34.91
C LEU A 241 0.01 -15.09 -35.51
N ALA A 242 1.09 -15.34 -34.77
CA ALA A 242 2.16 -16.25 -35.21
C ALA A 242 1.69 -17.72 -35.21
N GLU A 243 0.91 -18.13 -34.21
CA GLU A 243 0.31 -19.47 -34.14
C GLU A 243 -0.69 -19.71 -35.28
N GLU A 244 -1.58 -18.74 -35.56
CA GLU A 244 -2.51 -18.81 -36.69
C GLU A 244 -1.77 -18.95 -38.04
N LYS A 245 -0.71 -18.17 -38.26
CA LYS A 245 0.13 -18.29 -39.46
C LYS A 245 0.80 -19.67 -39.58
N ARG A 246 1.29 -20.22 -38.46
CA ARG A 246 1.87 -21.58 -38.42
C ARG A 246 0.82 -22.67 -38.72
N ALA A 247 -0.37 -22.55 -38.15
CA ALA A 247 -1.47 -23.47 -38.40
C ALA A 247 -1.94 -23.43 -39.86
N GLN A 248 -2.00 -22.24 -40.47
CA GLN A 248 -2.29 -22.09 -41.89
C GLN A 248 -1.20 -22.69 -42.78
N ALA A 249 0.09 -22.49 -42.45
CA ALA A 249 1.20 -23.11 -43.18
C ALA A 249 1.19 -24.65 -43.09
N ALA A 250 0.90 -25.21 -41.92
CA ALA A 250 0.77 -26.66 -41.73
C ALA A 250 -0.39 -27.26 -42.55
N ARG A 251 -1.53 -26.57 -42.60
CA ARG A 251 -2.69 -26.99 -43.44
C ARG A 251 -2.35 -26.99 -44.94
N ARG A 252 -1.58 -26.01 -45.42
CA ARG A 252 -1.11 -25.96 -46.82
C ARG A 252 -0.15 -27.12 -47.15
N ALA A 253 0.81 -27.41 -46.28
CA ALA A 253 1.73 -28.54 -46.44
C ALA A 253 1.03 -29.91 -46.44
N GLN A 254 -0.08 -30.05 -45.69
CA GLN A 254 -0.89 -31.26 -45.67
C GLN A 254 -1.76 -31.45 -46.93
N GLN A 255 -2.19 -30.36 -47.58
CA GLN A 255 -2.89 -30.41 -48.87
C GLN A 255 -1.96 -30.76 -50.04
N GLU A 256 -0.69 -30.33 -50.01
CA GLU A 256 0.30 -30.68 -51.04
C GLU A 256 0.73 -32.16 -50.96
N SER A 257 0.87 -32.72 -49.75
CA SER A 257 1.22 -34.14 -49.59
C SER A 257 0.08 -35.10 -49.98
N ALA A 258 -1.19 -34.69 -49.84
CA ALA A 258 -2.35 -35.46 -50.30
C ALA A 258 -2.46 -35.54 -51.83
N LYS A 259 -1.93 -34.55 -52.59
CA LYS A 259 -1.89 -34.58 -54.06
C LYS A 259 -0.79 -35.48 -54.64
N ALA A 260 0.19 -35.90 -53.84
CA ALA A 260 1.32 -36.72 -54.29
C ALA A 260 1.11 -38.25 -54.16
N ALA A 261 0.05 -38.69 -53.47
CA ALA A 261 -0.28 -40.10 -53.29
C ALA A 261 -1.13 -40.65 -54.45
N LYS A 262 -0.55 -40.76 -55.66
CA LYS A 262 -1.15 -41.49 -56.78
C LYS A 262 -0.76 -42.98 -56.73
N ALA A 263 -1.64 -43.75 -56.10
CA ALA A 263 -1.97 -45.19 -56.27
C ALA A 263 -0.87 -46.27 -56.48
N LEU A 264 -0.29 -46.79 -55.40
CA LEU A 264 0.35 -48.13 -55.37
C LEU A 264 -0.57 -49.32 -55.78
N PRO A 265 -1.91 -49.29 -55.53
CA PRO A 265 -2.79 -50.40 -55.91
C PRO A 265 -2.90 -50.66 -57.42
N ALA A 266 -2.51 -49.70 -58.27
CA ALA A 266 -2.58 -49.83 -59.72
C ALA A 266 -1.40 -50.62 -60.34
N LEU A 267 -0.36 -50.94 -59.56
CA LEU A 267 0.87 -51.61 -60.02
C LEU A 267 1.03 -53.06 -59.48
N ALA A 268 -0.04 -53.67 -58.97
CA ALA A 268 0.00 -55.06 -58.52
C ALA A 268 0.40 -56.00 -59.67
N GLY A 269 1.52 -56.72 -59.51
CA GLY A 269 2.05 -57.67 -60.47
C GLY A 269 3.03 -57.10 -61.51
N ASN A 270 3.41 -55.82 -61.40
CA ASN A 270 4.35 -55.18 -62.35
C ASN A 270 5.52 -54.45 -61.66
N LEU A 271 5.81 -54.76 -60.38
CA LEU A 271 6.98 -54.20 -59.71
C LEU A 271 8.24 -55.00 -59.99
N ASP A 272 9.35 -54.31 -60.21
CA ASP A 272 10.64 -54.95 -60.40
C ASP A 272 11.09 -55.69 -59.13
N TRP A 273 11.82 -56.79 -59.33
CA TRP A 273 12.45 -57.51 -58.22
C TRP A 273 13.51 -56.61 -57.55
N PRO A 274 13.53 -56.52 -56.21
CA PRO A 274 14.46 -55.64 -55.50
C PRO A 274 15.92 -56.10 -55.64
N VAL A 275 16.14 -57.38 -55.96
CA VAL A 275 17.44 -57.92 -56.36
C VAL A 275 17.24 -59.11 -57.30
N GLN A 276 18.16 -59.30 -58.24
CA GLN A 276 18.24 -60.50 -59.07
C GLN A 276 18.93 -61.63 -58.29
N GLY A 277 18.17 -62.68 -57.97
CA GLY A 277 18.64 -63.85 -57.24
C GLY A 277 17.62 -65.00 -57.26
N ARG A 278 17.94 -66.15 -56.65
CA ARG A 278 17.04 -67.31 -56.55
C ARG A 278 16.14 -67.15 -55.32
N LEU A 279 14.86 -67.46 -55.44
CA LEU A 279 13.96 -67.49 -54.28
C LEU A 279 14.37 -68.68 -53.38
N ALA A 280 14.93 -68.37 -52.20
CA ALA A 280 15.40 -69.36 -51.25
C ALA A 280 14.33 -69.74 -50.22
N ARG A 281 13.49 -68.77 -49.83
CA ARG A 281 12.33 -69.00 -48.95
C ARG A 281 11.15 -68.17 -49.40
N ALA A 282 10.00 -68.81 -49.59
CA ALA A 282 8.76 -68.15 -49.97
C ALA A 282 7.98 -67.63 -48.74
N PHE A 283 7.08 -66.69 -48.97
CA PHE A 283 6.16 -66.17 -47.97
C PHE A 283 5.23 -67.27 -47.44
N GLY A 284 5.01 -67.29 -46.13
CA GLY A 284 4.16 -68.27 -45.46
C GLY A 284 4.82 -69.62 -45.17
N ASN A 285 6.07 -69.84 -45.59
CA ASN A 285 6.80 -71.08 -45.29
C ASN A 285 6.99 -71.25 -43.77
N ASN A 286 6.91 -72.48 -43.25
CA ASN A 286 6.82 -72.79 -41.82
C ASN A 286 7.85 -73.83 -41.34
N ASP A 287 9.00 -73.94 -42.01
CA ASP A 287 10.04 -74.96 -41.73
C ASP A 287 10.55 -74.98 -40.27
N SER A 288 10.38 -73.88 -39.51
CA SER A 288 10.82 -73.73 -38.12
C SER A 288 9.68 -73.59 -37.10
N GLY A 289 8.44 -73.93 -37.47
CA GLY A 289 7.26 -73.76 -36.60
C GLY A 289 6.77 -72.31 -36.43
N ILE A 290 7.41 -71.36 -37.12
CA ILE A 290 7.02 -69.96 -37.21
C ILE A 290 6.82 -69.61 -38.69
N ARG A 291 5.67 -69.02 -39.01
CA ARG A 291 5.33 -68.55 -40.36
C ARG A 291 6.28 -67.45 -40.82
N PHE A 292 6.84 -67.58 -42.02
CA PHE A 292 7.74 -66.58 -42.60
C PHE A 292 6.97 -65.42 -43.25
N ASP A 293 7.15 -64.20 -42.73
CA ASP A 293 6.37 -63.00 -43.09
C ASP A 293 6.94 -62.20 -44.28
N GLY A 294 7.84 -62.79 -45.06
CA GLY A 294 8.45 -62.17 -46.24
C GLY A 294 8.97 -63.22 -47.21
N VAL A 295 9.85 -62.81 -48.13
CA VAL A 295 10.60 -63.71 -49.01
C VAL A 295 12.10 -63.54 -48.76
N LEU A 296 12.85 -64.62 -48.92
CA LEU A 296 14.31 -64.60 -48.89
C LEU A 296 14.82 -64.85 -50.30
N ILE A 297 15.54 -63.89 -50.87
CA ILE A 297 16.12 -63.95 -52.21
C ILE A 297 17.62 -64.17 -52.05
N ALA A 298 18.10 -65.38 -52.34
CA ALA A 298 19.52 -65.69 -52.33
C ALA A 298 20.22 -64.97 -53.48
N ALA A 299 21.21 -64.15 -53.14
CA ALA A 299 22.02 -63.38 -54.07
C ALA A 299 23.43 -63.19 -53.47
N PRO A 300 24.49 -63.09 -54.31
CA PRO A 300 25.83 -62.85 -53.79
C PRO A 300 25.91 -61.58 -52.94
N ALA A 301 26.68 -61.63 -51.86
CA ALA A 301 26.98 -60.44 -51.06
C ALA A 301 27.62 -59.36 -51.95
N GLY A 302 27.30 -58.09 -51.69
CA GLY A 302 27.77 -56.97 -52.50
C GLY A 302 26.85 -56.58 -53.66
N ARG A 303 25.81 -57.37 -54.00
CA ARG A 303 24.86 -57.00 -55.06
C ARG A 303 23.94 -55.85 -54.62
N GLU A 304 23.65 -54.95 -55.54
CA GLU A 304 22.76 -53.81 -55.29
C GLU A 304 21.31 -54.22 -55.05
N VAL A 305 20.68 -53.61 -54.05
CA VAL A 305 19.26 -53.74 -53.74
C VAL A 305 18.55 -52.45 -54.13
N ARG A 306 17.46 -52.57 -54.88
CA ARG A 306 16.73 -51.44 -55.46
C ARG A 306 15.35 -51.28 -54.84
N ALA A 307 14.91 -50.03 -54.72
CA ALA A 307 13.56 -49.71 -54.25
C ALA A 307 12.51 -50.18 -55.25
N VAL A 308 11.51 -50.93 -54.80
CA VAL A 308 10.45 -51.43 -55.70
C VAL A 308 9.47 -50.35 -56.14
N HIS A 309 9.38 -49.24 -55.42
CA HIS A 309 8.49 -48.13 -55.74
C HIS A 309 8.96 -46.81 -55.10
N ARG A 310 8.51 -45.68 -55.64
CA ARG A 310 8.69 -44.36 -55.02
C ARG A 310 8.17 -44.32 -53.60
N GLY A 311 8.93 -43.74 -52.68
CA GLY A 311 8.50 -43.57 -51.29
C GLY A 311 9.50 -42.80 -50.44
N ARG A 312 9.21 -42.72 -49.15
CA ARG A 312 10.07 -42.08 -48.16
C ARG A 312 10.65 -43.14 -47.23
N VAL A 313 11.96 -43.13 -47.02
CA VAL A 313 12.62 -44.01 -46.05
C VAL A 313 12.15 -43.64 -44.65
N VAL A 314 11.52 -44.57 -43.93
CA VAL A 314 11.01 -44.36 -42.57
C VAL A 314 11.87 -45.04 -41.50
N PHE A 315 12.72 -45.98 -41.91
CA PHE A 315 13.68 -46.67 -41.05
C PHE A 315 14.91 -47.11 -41.86
N SER A 316 16.11 -46.96 -41.30
CA SER A 316 17.37 -47.38 -41.92
C SER A 316 18.40 -47.58 -40.81
N ASP A 317 18.36 -48.75 -40.17
CA ASP A 317 19.26 -49.11 -39.06
C ASP A 317 19.25 -50.62 -38.85
N TRP A 318 20.02 -51.12 -37.87
CA TRP A 318 20.02 -52.51 -37.46
C TRP A 318 18.79 -52.85 -36.60
N LEU A 319 18.11 -53.95 -36.95
CA LEU A 319 16.98 -54.48 -36.18
C LEU A 319 17.19 -55.97 -35.84
N ARG A 320 16.98 -56.32 -34.58
CA ARG A 320 17.11 -57.71 -34.10
C ARG A 320 16.21 -58.64 -34.92
N GLY A 321 16.79 -59.71 -35.44
CA GLY A 321 16.11 -60.70 -36.29
C GLY A 321 16.05 -60.34 -37.78
N TYR A 322 16.38 -59.12 -38.19
CA TYR A 322 16.38 -58.68 -39.59
C TYR A 322 17.75 -58.16 -40.06
N GLY A 323 18.69 -57.93 -39.15
CA GLY A 323 19.99 -57.34 -39.49
C GLY A 323 19.84 -55.86 -39.86
N LEU A 324 20.71 -55.36 -40.73
CA LEU A 324 20.55 -54.02 -41.30
C LEU A 324 19.30 -53.99 -42.18
N LEU A 325 18.32 -53.18 -41.76
CA LEU A 325 16.98 -53.12 -42.33
C LEU A 325 16.68 -51.70 -42.80
N LEU A 326 16.18 -51.59 -44.03
CA LEU A 326 15.63 -50.37 -44.59
C LEU A 326 14.13 -50.55 -44.84
N ILE A 327 13.33 -49.56 -44.45
CA ILE A 327 11.87 -49.55 -44.64
C ILE A 327 11.50 -48.30 -45.43
N VAL A 328 10.78 -48.47 -46.54
CA VAL A 328 10.25 -47.39 -47.37
C VAL A 328 8.74 -47.34 -47.24
N ASP A 329 8.20 -46.18 -46.87
CA ASP A 329 6.76 -45.88 -46.89
C ASP A 329 6.38 -45.31 -48.25
N HIS A 330 5.47 -45.99 -48.94
CA HIS A 330 4.99 -45.61 -50.27
C HIS A 330 3.70 -44.78 -50.23
N GLY A 331 3.18 -44.48 -49.03
CA GLY A 331 1.88 -43.87 -48.84
C GLY A 331 0.74 -44.89 -48.96
N GLY A 332 -0.48 -44.46 -48.60
CA GLY A 332 -1.66 -45.32 -48.64
C GLY A 332 -1.59 -46.54 -47.72
N GLY A 333 -0.71 -46.52 -46.71
CA GLY A 333 -0.53 -47.61 -45.75
C GLY A 333 0.42 -48.73 -46.21
N TYR A 334 1.06 -48.59 -47.37
CA TYR A 334 1.97 -49.60 -47.93
C TYR A 334 3.44 -49.31 -47.59
N MET A 335 4.15 -50.34 -47.15
CA MET A 335 5.57 -50.28 -46.81
C MET A 335 6.33 -51.44 -47.42
N SER A 336 7.55 -51.20 -47.91
CA SER A 336 8.50 -52.25 -48.30
C SER A 336 9.68 -52.31 -47.34
N LEU A 337 10.09 -53.53 -47.00
CA LEU A 337 11.16 -53.84 -46.04
C LEU A 337 12.29 -54.57 -46.77
N TYR A 338 13.52 -54.14 -46.58
CA TYR A 338 14.75 -54.69 -47.17
C TYR A 338 15.71 -55.02 -46.04
N GLY A 339 15.89 -56.30 -45.71
CA GLY A 339 16.69 -56.78 -44.57
C GLY A 339 17.89 -57.63 -44.96
N HIS A 340 18.72 -57.96 -43.97
CA HIS A 340 19.99 -58.71 -44.09
C HIS A 340 21.08 -57.99 -44.88
N ASN A 341 20.94 -56.68 -45.09
CA ASN A 341 21.87 -55.92 -45.91
C ASN A 341 23.27 -55.88 -45.31
N GLN A 342 24.30 -55.71 -46.14
CA GLN A 342 25.67 -55.45 -45.70
C GLN A 342 25.88 -53.97 -45.34
N ARG A 343 25.25 -53.07 -46.11
CA ARG A 343 25.24 -51.62 -45.88
C ARG A 343 23.94 -51.00 -46.39
N LEU A 344 23.52 -49.91 -45.75
CA LEU A 344 22.36 -49.11 -46.14
C LEU A 344 22.88 -47.84 -46.82
N LEU A 345 22.25 -47.42 -47.91
CA LEU A 345 22.70 -46.27 -48.74
C LEU A 345 21.78 -45.05 -48.61
N LYS A 346 20.71 -45.15 -47.82
CA LYS A 346 19.74 -44.08 -47.63
C LYS A 346 19.44 -43.92 -46.13
N GLU A 347 19.32 -42.69 -45.70
CA GLU A 347 19.02 -42.32 -44.31
C GLU A 347 17.50 -42.14 -44.09
N PRO A 348 17.00 -42.27 -42.84
CA PRO A 348 15.60 -41.99 -42.53
C PRO A 348 15.20 -40.56 -42.94
N GLY A 349 14.06 -40.44 -43.60
CA GLY A 349 13.52 -39.18 -44.12
C GLY A 349 13.84 -38.92 -45.59
N ALA A 350 14.80 -39.63 -46.19
CA ALA A 350 15.16 -39.50 -47.60
C ALA A 350 14.02 -39.98 -48.52
N TRP A 351 13.85 -39.30 -49.66
CA TRP A 351 12.98 -39.75 -50.75
C TRP A 351 13.76 -40.70 -51.66
N VAL A 352 13.08 -41.75 -52.12
CA VAL A 352 13.58 -42.72 -53.10
C VAL A 352 12.56 -42.87 -54.22
N GLU A 353 13.05 -43.03 -55.44
CA GLU A 353 12.25 -43.36 -56.62
C GLU A 353 12.30 -44.89 -56.90
N ALA A 354 11.40 -45.39 -57.74
CA ALA A 354 11.44 -46.80 -58.14
C ALA A 354 12.75 -47.10 -58.90
N GLY A 355 13.44 -48.18 -58.54
CA GLY A 355 14.72 -48.59 -59.14
C GLY A 355 15.97 -47.98 -58.49
N ASP A 356 15.83 -47.01 -57.59
CA ASP A 356 16.94 -46.41 -56.86
C ASP A 356 17.68 -47.46 -56.02
N VAL A 357 19.01 -47.42 -56.01
CA VAL A 357 19.81 -48.28 -55.14
C VAL A 357 19.68 -47.79 -53.70
N VAL A 358 19.17 -48.66 -52.82
CA VAL A 358 18.85 -48.32 -51.42
C VAL A 358 19.75 -49.04 -50.42
N SER A 359 20.27 -50.20 -50.77
CA SER A 359 21.15 -50.99 -49.91
C SER A 359 21.96 -51.99 -50.73
N VAL A 360 22.79 -52.78 -50.05
CA VAL A 360 23.60 -53.84 -50.66
C VAL A 360 23.36 -55.16 -49.94
N VAL A 361 23.19 -56.24 -50.70
CA VAL A 361 22.96 -57.59 -50.18
C VAL A 361 24.11 -58.01 -49.25
N GLY A 362 23.75 -58.61 -48.12
CA GLY A 362 24.68 -59.20 -47.19
C GLY A 362 24.06 -60.39 -46.47
N ASN A 363 24.56 -60.65 -45.27
CA ASN A 363 24.10 -61.70 -44.36
C ASN A 363 24.04 -61.17 -42.91
N SER A 364 23.75 -59.88 -42.75
CA SER A 364 23.71 -59.27 -41.41
C SER A 364 22.54 -59.80 -40.58
N GLY A 365 22.71 -59.82 -39.26
CA GLY A 365 21.70 -60.36 -38.33
C GLY A 365 21.88 -61.83 -37.97
N GLY A 366 23.03 -62.44 -38.30
CA GLY A 366 23.40 -63.80 -37.88
C GLY A 366 23.10 -64.90 -38.89
N TYR A 367 22.93 -64.56 -40.17
CA TYR A 367 22.66 -65.51 -41.25
C TYR A 367 23.96 -66.00 -41.89
N THR A 368 24.04 -67.29 -42.23
CA THR A 368 25.25 -67.93 -42.78
C THR A 368 25.39 -67.73 -44.29
N GLU A 369 24.27 -67.67 -45.02
CA GLU A 369 24.25 -67.44 -46.46
C GLU A 369 23.81 -66.01 -46.80
N PRO A 370 24.41 -65.37 -47.82
CA PRO A 370 23.99 -64.04 -48.26
C PRO A 370 22.66 -64.07 -49.01
N GLY A 371 21.80 -63.09 -48.71
CA GLY A 371 20.50 -62.95 -49.35
C GLY A 371 19.74 -61.73 -48.85
N LEU A 372 18.75 -61.31 -49.62
CA LEU A 372 17.86 -60.21 -49.28
C LEU A 372 16.59 -60.75 -48.62
N TYR A 373 16.32 -60.32 -47.40
CA TYR A 373 14.97 -60.42 -46.85
C TYR A 373 14.11 -59.29 -47.42
N PHE A 374 13.01 -59.64 -48.07
CA PHE A 374 12.08 -58.66 -48.63
C PHE A 374 10.65 -58.92 -48.16
N ALA A 375 9.97 -57.88 -47.69
CA ALA A 375 8.57 -57.97 -47.30
C ALA A 375 7.79 -56.72 -47.70
N VAL A 376 6.53 -56.91 -48.07
CA VAL A 376 5.59 -55.82 -48.30
C VAL A 376 4.53 -55.88 -47.21
N ARG A 377 4.29 -54.76 -46.55
CA ARG A 377 3.26 -54.62 -45.51
C ARG A 377 2.21 -53.63 -45.95
N HIS A 378 0.95 -53.92 -45.63
CA HIS A 378 -0.16 -52.99 -45.80
C HIS A 378 -0.86 -52.82 -44.46
N ASN A 379 -0.93 -51.59 -43.95
CA ASN A 379 -1.46 -51.24 -42.63
C ASN A 379 -0.87 -52.12 -41.51
N GLY A 380 0.45 -52.35 -41.57
CA GLY A 380 1.20 -53.13 -40.58
C GLY A 380 1.12 -54.65 -40.73
N LYS A 381 0.22 -55.19 -41.56
CA LYS A 381 0.10 -56.63 -41.79
C LYS A 381 1.01 -57.10 -42.94
N PRO A 382 1.77 -58.20 -42.79
CA PRO A 382 2.52 -58.80 -43.90
C PRO A 382 1.59 -59.20 -45.05
N THR A 383 2.01 -58.87 -46.27
CA THR A 383 1.35 -59.28 -47.52
C THR A 383 2.32 -60.11 -48.34
N ASP A 384 1.81 -61.05 -49.12
CA ASP A 384 2.64 -61.87 -50.00
C ASP A 384 3.33 -61.00 -51.06
N PRO A 385 4.68 -60.85 -51.03
CA PRO A 385 5.41 -60.02 -51.98
C PRO A 385 5.27 -60.50 -53.42
N ALA A 386 5.00 -61.79 -53.66
CA ALA A 386 4.83 -62.34 -55.01
C ALA A 386 3.61 -61.76 -55.74
N ARG A 387 2.65 -61.17 -55.03
CA ARG A 387 1.50 -60.47 -55.63
C ARG A 387 1.85 -59.12 -56.25
N TRP A 388 2.98 -58.56 -55.86
CA TRP A 388 3.42 -57.22 -56.26
C TRP A 388 4.52 -57.28 -57.30
N LEU A 389 5.44 -58.24 -57.16
CA LEU A 389 6.59 -58.41 -58.04
C LEU A 389 6.17 -59.03 -59.38
N ALA A 390 6.81 -58.60 -60.47
CA ALA A 390 6.61 -59.14 -61.81
C ALA A 390 6.94 -60.63 -61.87
N ARG A 391 6.19 -61.40 -62.67
CA ARG A 391 6.49 -62.83 -62.91
C ARG A 391 7.84 -62.97 -63.59
N LYS A 392 8.68 -63.86 -63.08
CA LYS A 392 9.98 -64.23 -63.69
C LYS A 392 9.79 -65.13 -64.89
#